data_AF-A0A0K2RUT7-F1
#
_entry.id   AF-A0A0K2RUT7-F1
#
_cell.length_a   1.000
_cell.length_b   1.000
_cell.length_c   1.000
_cell.angle_alpha   90.00
_cell.angle_beta   90.00
_cell.angle_gamma   90.00
#
_symmetry.space_group_name_H-M   'P 1'
#
loop_
_entity.id
_entity.type
_entity.pdbx_description
1 polymer ?
#
loop_
_entity_poly.entity_id
_entity_poly.type
_entity_poly.pdbx_seq_one_letter_code
_entity_poly.pdbx_strand_id
1 'polypeptide(L)'
;MNRFAWASRRAFSFVAVPLVGALVGALIQGMPAEALPSAKNTQSSNPLAVATAEDFGPSASSSSDEALAGFGDASGYHVQLGRESGGFAWKSLAVIKPQGVDASSWTGYQCLSGDGNMPRWLSWPLPR
;
A
#
# COMPACT_ATOMS: atom_id res chain seq x y z
N MET A 1 64.31 -32.65 28.53
CA MET A 1 64.35 -33.93 27.81
C MET A 1 63.24 -34.82 28.35
N ASN A 2 62.28 -35.22 27.51
CA ASN A 2 61.62 -36.53 27.50
C ASN A 2 60.59 -36.54 26.38
N ARG A 3 60.77 -37.48 25.45
CA ARG A 3 59.97 -37.68 24.24
C ARG A 3 59.01 -38.83 24.50
N PHE A 4 57.75 -38.66 24.13
CA PHE A 4 56.85 -39.78 23.83
C PHE A 4 56.09 -39.45 22.55
N ALA A 5 56.49 -40.14 21.48
CA ALA A 5 55.73 -40.22 20.25
C ALA A 5 54.53 -41.15 20.47
N TRP A 6 53.36 -40.78 19.96
CA TRP A 6 52.33 -41.75 19.62
C TRP A 6 51.63 -41.33 18.33
N ALA A 7 51.89 -42.11 17.28
CA ALA A 7 51.15 -42.06 16.05
C ALA A 7 49.78 -42.72 16.23
N SER A 8 48.71 -42.06 15.80
CA SER A 8 47.57 -42.80 15.23
C SER A 8 46.84 -41.92 14.23
N ARG A 9 46.91 -42.33 12.96
CA ARG A 9 46.08 -41.82 11.88
C ARG A 9 44.67 -42.30 12.17
N ARG A 10 43.72 -41.40 12.38
CA ARG A 10 42.29 -41.73 12.24
C ARG A 10 41.79 -40.99 11.01
N ALA A 11 41.74 -41.74 9.90
CA ALA A 11 41.01 -41.34 8.71
C ALA A 11 39.54 -41.21 9.12
N PHE A 12 39.06 -39.97 9.27
CA PHE A 12 37.64 -39.71 9.40
C PHE A 12 37.04 -39.75 8.00
N SER A 13 36.40 -40.87 7.69
CA SER A 13 35.53 -41.03 6.53
C SER A 13 34.45 -39.94 6.57
N PHE A 14 34.54 -38.96 5.67
CA PHE A 14 33.48 -38.01 5.41
C PHE A 14 32.35 -38.72 4.67
N VAL A 15 31.40 -39.29 5.41
CA VAL A 15 30.15 -39.79 4.85
C VAL A 15 29.00 -38.97 5.43
N ALA A 16 28.23 -38.38 4.51
CA ALA A 16 26.85 -37.92 4.66
C ALA A 16 26.58 -36.63 5.45
N VAL A 17 26.93 -35.45 4.88
CA VAL A 17 26.10 -34.23 5.06
C VAL A 17 26.14 -33.31 3.81
N PRO A 18 25.50 -33.64 2.66
CA PRO A 18 25.25 -32.60 1.65
C PRO A 18 23.75 -32.33 1.39
N LEU A 19 22.82 -33.02 2.05
CA LEU A 19 21.42 -32.92 1.64
C LEU A 19 20.67 -31.69 2.21
N VAL A 20 21.14 -31.09 3.31
CA VAL A 20 20.44 -29.93 3.92
C VAL A 20 20.88 -28.58 3.32
N GLY A 21 22.12 -28.47 2.84
CA GLY A 21 22.64 -27.22 2.27
C GLY A 21 21.95 -26.80 0.97
N ALA A 22 21.51 -27.77 0.17
CA ALA A 22 20.84 -27.51 -1.12
C ALA A 22 19.44 -26.89 -0.96
N LEU A 23 18.73 -27.16 0.15
CA LEU A 23 17.39 -26.61 0.35
C LEU A 23 17.39 -25.12 0.76
N VAL A 24 18.45 -24.64 1.43
CA VAL A 24 18.55 -23.24 1.87
C VAL A 24 19.06 -22.33 0.74
N GLY A 25 19.96 -22.82 -0.12
CA GLY A 25 20.52 -22.03 -1.23
C GLY A 25 19.52 -21.66 -2.33
N ALA A 26 18.47 -22.46 -2.51
CA ALA A 26 17.45 -22.23 -3.55
C ALA A 26 16.48 -21.06 -3.23
N LEU A 27 16.44 -20.56 -1.99
CA LEU A 27 15.52 -19.49 -1.58
C LEU A 27 16.10 -18.07 -1.72
N ILE A 28 17.39 -17.91 -2.06
CA ILE A 28 18.08 -16.60 -2.11
C ILE A 28 18.28 -16.08 -3.55
N GLN A 29 17.81 -16.81 -4.57
CA GLN A 29 17.79 -16.29 -5.93
C GLN A 29 16.64 -15.28 -6.05
N GLY A 30 16.94 -14.02 -5.77
CA GLY A 30 16.04 -12.90 -6.05
C GLY A 30 15.62 -12.94 -7.51
N MET A 31 14.33 -13.15 -7.74
CA MET A 31 13.74 -13.03 -9.07
C MET A 31 14.06 -11.64 -9.64
N PRO A 32 14.52 -11.53 -10.90
CA PRO A 32 14.75 -10.24 -11.51
C PRO A 32 13.41 -9.49 -11.58
N ALA A 33 13.34 -8.34 -10.92
CA ALA A 33 12.19 -7.46 -11.01
C ALA A 33 12.24 -6.74 -12.36
N GLU A 34 11.59 -7.30 -13.37
CA GLU A 34 11.38 -6.61 -14.64
C GLU A 34 10.29 -5.54 -14.42
N ALA A 35 10.67 -4.28 -14.57
CA ALA A 35 9.74 -3.17 -14.41
C ALA A 35 8.65 -3.29 -15.49
N LEU A 36 7.39 -3.43 -15.06
CA LEU A 36 6.26 -3.36 -15.98
C LEU A 36 6.31 -2.01 -16.72
N PRO A 37 5.99 -1.99 -18.03
CA PRO A 37 5.91 -0.74 -18.76
C PRO A 37 4.94 0.19 -18.04
N SER A 38 5.44 1.39 -17.69
CA SER A 38 4.63 2.42 -17.06
C SER A 38 3.44 2.70 -17.98
N ALA A 39 2.22 2.49 -17.47
CA ALA A 39 1.02 2.71 -18.27
C ALA A 39 1.05 4.16 -18.79
N LYS A 40 1.14 4.32 -20.11
CA LYS A 40 1.02 5.63 -20.76
C LYS A 40 -0.38 6.14 -20.44
N ASN A 41 -0.45 7.15 -19.56
CA ASN A 41 -1.70 7.80 -19.20
C ASN A 41 -2.28 8.42 -20.47
N THR A 42 -3.23 7.73 -21.08
CA THR A 42 -3.90 8.20 -22.29
C THR A 42 -5.03 9.09 -21.80
N GLN A 43 -4.68 10.28 -21.31
CA GLN A 43 -5.66 11.29 -20.94
C GLN A 43 -6.41 11.68 -22.21
N SER A 44 -7.67 11.24 -22.29
CA SER A 44 -8.60 11.66 -23.34
C SER A 44 -8.65 13.18 -23.36
N SER A 45 -8.48 13.77 -24.55
CA SER A 45 -8.52 15.23 -24.76
C SER A 45 -9.94 15.81 -24.73
N ASN A 46 -10.96 14.98 -24.52
CA ASN A 46 -12.30 15.47 -24.24
C ASN A 46 -12.29 16.11 -22.85
N PRO A 47 -12.69 17.38 -22.66
CA PRO A 47 -12.85 17.92 -21.32
C PRO A 47 -13.77 16.98 -20.55
N LEU A 48 -13.22 16.35 -19.51
CA LEU A 48 -14.00 15.52 -18.61
C LEU A 48 -15.10 16.43 -18.07
N ALA A 49 -16.36 16.08 -18.35
CA ALA A 49 -17.48 16.75 -17.74
C ALA A 49 -17.26 16.73 -16.22
N VAL A 50 -17.29 17.91 -15.60
CA VAL A 50 -17.20 17.99 -14.14
C VAL A 50 -18.52 17.45 -13.61
N ALA A 51 -18.44 16.40 -12.80
CA ALA A 51 -19.62 15.83 -12.17
C ALA A 51 -20.30 16.90 -11.30
N THR A 52 -21.63 16.96 -11.37
CA THR A 52 -22.43 17.83 -10.52
C THR A 52 -23.12 17.02 -9.43
N ALA A 53 -23.77 17.67 -8.47
CA ALA A 53 -24.46 16.94 -7.40
C ALA A 53 -25.55 16.03 -7.98
N GLU A 54 -26.24 16.48 -9.03
CA GLU A 54 -27.36 15.76 -9.66
C GLU A 54 -26.95 14.40 -10.23
N ASP A 55 -25.67 14.21 -10.58
CA ASP A 55 -25.12 12.93 -11.05
C ASP A 55 -25.12 11.84 -9.96
N PHE A 56 -25.23 12.23 -8.68
CA PHE A 56 -25.22 11.35 -7.50
C PHE A 56 -26.61 11.11 -6.89
N GLY A 57 -27.65 11.70 -7.49
CA GLY A 57 -29.04 11.45 -7.12
C GLY A 57 -29.79 12.70 -6.64
N PRO A 58 -31.12 12.58 -6.45
CA PRO A 58 -31.99 13.75 -6.26
C PRO A 58 -31.76 14.50 -4.94
N SER A 59 -31.20 13.85 -3.92
CA SER A 59 -30.92 14.47 -2.61
C SER A 59 -29.48 14.96 -2.46
N ALA A 60 -28.60 14.67 -3.42
CA ALA A 60 -27.17 14.93 -3.33
C ALA A 60 -26.87 16.41 -3.07
N SER A 61 -27.60 17.35 -3.70
CA SER A 61 -27.40 18.79 -3.52
C SER A 61 -27.62 19.27 -2.07
N SER A 62 -28.38 18.52 -1.27
CA SER A 62 -28.64 18.78 0.16
C SER A 62 -27.82 17.88 1.10
N SER A 63 -27.01 16.99 0.56
CA SER A 63 -26.26 16.01 1.33
C SER A 63 -25.12 16.65 2.13
N SER A 64 -24.94 16.16 3.35
CA SER A 64 -23.79 16.44 4.20
C SER A 64 -22.65 15.44 4.01
N ASP A 65 -22.76 14.51 3.06
CA ASP A 65 -21.76 13.47 2.87
C ASP A 65 -20.45 14.04 2.33
N GLU A 66 -19.36 13.60 2.95
CA GLU A 66 -18.00 14.00 2.64
C GLU A 66 -17.15 12.76 2.35
N ALA A 67 -16.30 12.85 1.33
CA ALA A 67 -15.29 11.84 0.99
C ALA A 67 -13.90 12.42 1.15
N LEU A 68 -13.00 11.66 1.79
CA LEU A 68 -11.59 11.99 1.91
C LEU A 68 -10.78 11.11 0.95
N ALA A 69 -9.87 11.73 0.22
CA ALA A 69 -8.90 11.03 -0.62
C ALA A 69 -7.50 11.59 -0.38
N GLY A 70 -6.49 10.80 -0.69
CA GLY A 70 -5.11 11.26 -0.57
C GLY A 70 -4.17 10.53 -1.51
N PHE A 71 -3.13 11.24 -1.96
CA PHE A 71 -2.10 10.71 -2.85
C PHE A 71 -0.74 11.32 -2.51
N GLY A 72 0.32 10.55 -2.71
CA GLY A 72 1.70 11.01 -2.51
C GLY A 72 2.35 11.43 -3.82
N ASP A 73 3.10 12.52 -3.79
CA ASP A 73 4.08 12.89 -4.83
C ASP A 73 5.35 13.49 -4.21
N ALA A 74 6.26 14.01 -5.05
CA ALA A 74 7.53 14.59 -4.62
C ALA A 74 7.39 15.82 -3.69
N SER A 75 6.23 16.48 -3.68
CA SER A 75 5.95 17.63 -2.83
C SER A 75 5.38 17.24 -1.45
N GLY A 76 4.86 16.02 -1.32
CA GLY A 76 4.34 15.44 -0.09
C GLY A 76 3.10 14.58 -0.29
N TYR A 77 2.39 14.31 0.80
CA TYR A 77 1.10 13.61 0.78
C TYR A 77 -0.04 14.61 0.76
N HIS A 78 -0.77 14.65 -0.35
CA HIS A 78 -1.92 15.52 -0.55
C HIS A 78 -3.16 14.90 0.06
N VAL A 79 -3.87 15.69 0.85
CA VAL A 79 -5.18 15.33 1.40
C VAL A 79 -6.24 16.19 0.71
N GLN A 80 -7.29 15.55 0.20
CA GLN A 80 -8.37 16.21 -0.53
C GLN A 80 -9.74 15.82 0.02
N LEU A 81 -10.67 16.78 -0.01
CA LEU A 81 -12.06 16.61 0.40
C LEU A 81 -12.99 16.79 -0.80
N GLY A 82 -13.90 15.84 -0.99
CA GLY A 82 -15.03 15.96 -1.90
C GLY A 82 -16.33 16.00 -1.11
N ARG A 83 -17.26 16.88 -1.48
CA ARG A 83 -18.62 16.91 -0.94
C ARG A 83 -19.61 16.43 -1.97
N GLU A 84 -20.53 15.55 -1.59
CA GLU A 84 -21.55 15.04 -2.50
C GLU A 84 -22.43 16.17 -3.07
N SER A 85 -22.77 17.16 -2.24
CA SER A 85 -23.51 18.37 -2.64
C SER A 85 -22.81 19.26 -3.67
N GLY A 86 -21.53 19.01 -3.95
CA GLY A 86 -20.77 19.65 -5.02
C GLY A 86 -20.31 18.68 -6.11
N GLY A 87 -20.93 17.50 -6.24
CA GLY A 87 -20.54 16.48 -7.22
C GLY A 87 -19.15 15.89 -6.96
N PHE A 88 -18.70 15.87 -5.70
CA PHE A 88 -17.33 15.53 -5.31
C PHE A 88 -16.27 16.37 -6.02
N ALA A 89 -16.54 17.66 -6.27
CA ALA A 89 -15.52 18.61 -6.71
C ALA A 89 -14.40 18.73 -5.65
N TRP A 90 -13.31 18.00 -5.88
CA TRP A 90 -12.20 17.84 -4.93
C TRP A 90 -11.52 19.16 -4.60
N LYS A 91 -11.34 19.42 -3.31
CA LYS A 91 -10.58 20.56 -2.78
C LYS A 91 -9.39 20.05 -1.98
N SER A 92 -8.22 20.65 -2.21
CA SER A 92 -7.04 20.38 -1.39
C SER A 92 -7.25 20.91 0.02
N LEU A 93 -7.00 20.07 1.03
CA LEU A 93 -7.05 20.43 2.44
C LEU A 93 -5.65 20.68 3.00
N ALA A 94 -4.69 19.80 2.69
CA ALA A 94 -3.35 19.87 3.25
C ALA A 94 -2.35 19.11 2.37
N VAL A 95 -1.07 19.48 2.51
CA VAL A 95 0.08 18.70 2.03
C VAL A 95 0.94 18.35 3.24
N ILE A 96 1.01 17.07 3.58
CA ILE A 96 1.81 16.55 4.68
C ILE A 96 3.21 16.27 4.14
N LYS A 97 4.22 16.88 4.77
CA LYS A 97 5.62 16.67 4.36
C LYS A 97 6.25 15.54 5.16
N PRO A 98 7.00 14.64 4.50
CA PRO A 98 7.81 13.69 5.23
C PRO A 98 8.97 14.48 5.85
N GLN A 99 9.16 14.37 7.16
CA GLN A 99 10.19 15.09 7.91
C GLN A 99 11.59 14.51 7.61
N GLY A 100 12.07 14.68 6.37
CA GLY A 100 13.33 14.11 5.88
C GLY A 100 13.24 12.65 5.42
N VAL A 101 12.03 12.11 5.25
CA VAL A 101 11.79 10.75 4.74
C VAL A 101 11.55 10.81 3.22
N ASP A 102 11.94 9.76 2.50
CA ASP A 102 11.79 9.71 1.04
C ASP A 102 10.31 9.73 0.62
N ALA A 103 9.97 10.49 -0.43
CA ALA A 103 8.60 10.61 -0.94
C ALA A 103 8.06 9.30 -1.55
N SER A 104 8.92 8.31 -1.82
CA SER A 104 8.48 6.95 -2.18
C SER A 104 7.84 6.19 -1.01
N SER A 105 7.93 6.71 0.22
CA SER A 105 7.51 6.00 1.44
C SER A 105 6.03 6.18 1.81
N TRP A 106 5.21 6.87 1.01
CA TRP A 106 3.78 7.04 1.27
C TRP A 106 3.02 5.72 1.05
N THR A 107 3.22 4.79 1.97
CA THR A 107 2.59 3.48 2.01
C THR A 107 1.68 3.41 3.23
N GLY A 108 0.50 2.81 3.10
CA GLY A 108 -0.45 2.67 4.19
C GLY A 108 -1.89 2.92 3.77
N TYR A 109 -2.80 2.75 4.73
CA TYR A 109 -4.23 3.01 4.57
C TYR A 109 -4.63 4.28 5.30
N GLN A 110 -5.59 5.02 4.73
CA GLN A 110 -6.25 6.12 5.43
C GLN A 110 -7.38 5.53 6.27
N CYS A 111 -7.29 5.69 7.58
CA CYS A 111 -8.34 5.29 8.51
C CYS A 111 -9.14 6.54 8.91
N LEU A 112 -10.43 6.55 8.62
CA LEU A 112 -11.37 7.57 9.09
C LEU A 112 -12.10 7.04 10.32
N SER A 113 -12.28 7.90 11.32
CA SER A 113 -13.18 7.63 12.45
C SER A 113 -14.46 8.43 12.23
N GLY A 114 -15.57 7.74 12.08
CA GLY A 114 -16.90 8.35 12.13
C GLY A 114 -17.46 8.29 13.54
N ASP A 115 -18.40 9.17 13.85
CA ASP A 115 -19.20 9.13 15.08
C ASP A 115 -20.28 8.03 15.05
N GLY A 116 -20.40 7.32 13.92
CA GLY A 116 -21.36 6.23 13.73
C GLY A 116 -22.81 6.73 13.60
N ASN A 117 -23.04 8.03 13.43
CA ASN A 117 -24.36 8.60 13.29
C ASN A 117 -24.88 8.40 11.86
N MET A 118 -25.09 7.14 11.51
CA MET A 118 -25.61 6.68 10.23
C MET A 118 -27.15 6.78 10.27
N PRO A 119 -27.82 7.23 9.19
CA PRO A 119 -29.27 7.18 9.14
C PRO A 119 -29.76 5.75 9.37
N ARG A 120 -30.77 5.59 10.25
CA ARG A 120 -31.29 4.30 10.74
C ARG A 120 -31.68 3.32 9.63
N TRP A 121 -31.97 3.80 8.41
CA TRP A 121 -32.30 2.95 7.26
C TRP A 121 -31.09 2.21 6.66
N LEU A 122 -29.85 2.59 7.02
CA LEU A 122 -28.62 1.94 6.58
C LEU A 122 -28.13 0.84 7.55
N SER A 123 -28.90 0.53 8.61
CA SER A 123 -28.56 -0.60 9.48
C SER A 123 -28.82 -1.91 8.74
N TRP A 124 -27.74 -2.54 8.27
CA TRP A 124 -27.80 -3.92 7.77
C TRP A 124 -28.41 -4.82 8.86
N PRO A 125 -29.43 -5.63 8.56
CA PRO A 125 -29.96 -6.57 9.54
C PRO A 125 -28.88 -7.63 9.78
N LEU A 126 -28.20 -7.55 10.93
CA LEU A 126 -27.35 -8.64 11.39
C LEU A 126 -28.25 -9.84 11.69
N PRO A 127 -28.00 -11.03 11.11
CA PRO A 127 -28.68 -12.24 11.53
C PRO A 127 -28.34 -12.51 13.00
N ARG A 128 -29.39 -12.77 13.80
CA ARG A 128 -29.26 -13.18 15.21
C ARG A 128 -28.72 -14.60 15.33
#